data_AF-A0AAF0BDW8-F1
#
_entry.id   AF-A0AAF0BDW8-F1
#
_cell.length_a   1.000
_cell.length_b   1.000
_cell.length_c   1.000
_cell.angle_alpha   90.00
_cell.angle_beta   90.00
_cell.angle_gamma   90.00
#
_symmetry.space_group_name_H-M   'P 1'
#
loop_
_entity.id
_entity.type
_entity.pdbx_description
1 polymer ?
#
loop_
_entity_poly.entity_id
_entity_poly.type
_entity_poly.pdbx_seq_one_letter_code
_entity_poly.pdbx_strand_id
1 'polypeptide(L)' 'MDKVAIIGATNAIGRQAVEQFSMAGYDVLAAHYEDVEVPNLPGVEYIFIQPGIRRLLRISWSNRGLLYYR' A
#
# COMPACT_ATOMS: atom_id res chain seq x y z
N MET A 1 10.88 -12.95 1.31
CA MET A 1 9.78 -12.44 0.48
C MET A 1 9.92 -10.93 0.48
N ASP A 2 10.12 -10.34 -0.68
CA ASP A 2 10.45 -8.93 -0.79
C ASP A 2 9.17 -8.08 -0.67
N LYS A 3 9.32 -6.89 -0.07
CA LYS A 3 8.21 -5.99 0.26
C LYS A 3 8.30 -4.71 -0.53
N VAL A 4 7.16 -4.25 -1.05
CA VAL A 4 7.07 -2.99 -1.80
C VAL A 4 5.89 -2.17 -1.30
N ALA A 5 6.08 -0.86 -1.19
CA ALA A 5 5.01 0.08 -0.85
C ALA A 5 4.68 0.93 -2.09
N ILE A 6 3.40 1.01 -2.42
CA ILE A 6 2.88 1.75 -3.57
C ILE A 6 1.91 2.81 -3.07
N ILE A 7 2.20 4.07 -3.40
CA ILE A 7 1.38 5.21 -3.04
C ILE A 7 0.55 5.63 -4.26
N GLY A 8 -0.74 5.88 -4.05
CA GLY A 8 -1.67 6.15 -5.15
C GLY A 8 -2.13 4.86 -5.84
N ALA A 9 -2.30 3.78 -5.08
CA ALA A 9 -2.65 2.45 -5.57
C ALA A 9 -3.95 2.38 -6.41
N THR A 10 -4.83 3.38 -6.30
CA THR A 10 -6.08 3.44 -7.07
C THR A 10 -5.96 4.17 -8.40
N ASN A 11 -4.88 4.94 -8.63
CA ASN A 11 -4.65 5.58 -9.92
C ASN A 11 -4.14 4.56 -10.96
N ALA A 12 -4.17 4.92 -12.25
CA ALA A 12 -3.86 3.98 -13.33
C ALA A 12 -2.47 3.33 -13.20
N ILE A 13 -1.45 4.11 -12.82
CA ILE A 13 -0.07 3.64 -12.69
C ILE A 13 0.08 2.77 -11.43
N GLY A 14 -0.44 3.24 -10.30
CA GLY A 14 -0.38 2.55 -9.02
C GLY A 14 -1.10 1.21 -9.06
N ARG A 15 -2.26 1.15 -9.71
CA ARG A 15 -3.03 -0.09 -9.86
C ARG A 15 -2.27 -1.14 -10.66
N GLN A 16 -1.70 -0.74 -11.80
CA GLN A 16 -0.86 -1.61 -12.61
C GLN A 16 0.38 -2.09 -11.83
N ALA A 17 1.02 -1.21 -11.06
CA ALA A 17 2.17 -1.59 -10.24
C ALA A 17 1.78 -2.61 -9.16
N VAL A 18 0.66 -2.41 -8.44
CA VAL A 18 0.18 -3.34 -7.41
C VAL A 18 -0.06 -4.72 -8.00
N GLU A 19 -0.74 -4.80 -9.14
CA GLU A 19 -1.01 -6.07 -9.84
C GLU A 19 0.28 -6.78 -10.26
N GLN A 20 1.22 -6.06 -10.88
CA GLN A 20 2.49 -6.64 -11.33
C GLN A 20 3.34 -7.18 -10.18
N PHE A 21 3.43 -6.45 -9.06
CA PHE A 21 4.20 -6.91 -7.90
C PHE A 21 3.50 -8.06 -7.17
N SER A 22 2.18 -8.03 -7.05
CA SER A 22 1.39 -9.15 -6.51
C SER A 22 1.62 -10.43 -7.34
N MET A 23 1.53 -10.33 -8.67
CA MET A 23 1.79 -11.46 -9.58
C MET A 23 3.23 -11.96 -9.53
N ALA A 24 4.19 -11.07 -9.25
CA ALA A 24 5.59 -11.42 -9.06
C ALA A 24 5.90 -12.03 -7.67
N GLY A 25 4.88 -12.18 -6.80
CA GLY A 25 5.01 -12.81 -5.48
C GLY A 25 5.58 -11.90 -4.40
N TYR A 26 5.47 -10.58 -4.56
CA TYR A 26 5.82 -9.61 -3.52
C TYR A 26 4.68 -9.44 -2.52
N ASP A 27 5.07 -9.11 -1.29
CA ASP A 27 4.14 -8.56 -0.30
C ASP A 27 3.99 -7.05 -0.57
N VAL A 28 2.83 -6.62 -1.05
CA VAL A 28 2.56 -5.24 -1.48
C VAL A 28 1.74 -4.49 -0.44
N LEU A 29 2.23 -3.32 -0.02
CA LEU A 29 1.46 -2.34 0.76
C LEU A 29 0.92 -1.26 -0.18
N ALA A 30 -0.39 -1.28 -0.43
CA ALA A 30 -1.06 -0.45 -1.43
C ALA A 30 -1.84 0.69 -0.75
N ALA A 31 -1.25 1.89 -0.71
CA ALA A 31 -1.87 3.07 -0.13
C ALA A 31 -2.72 3.84 -1.15
N HIS A 32 -3.96 4.16 -0.79
CA HIS A 32 -4.88 4.95 -1.62
C HIS A 32 -5.54 6.09 -0.85
N TYR A 33 -5.89 7.17 -1.54
CA TYR A 33 -6.47 8.38 -0.95
C TYR A 33 -7.96 8.53 -1.23
N GLU A 34 -8.48 7.75 -2.18
CA GLU A 34 -9.85 7.81 -2.66
C GLU A 34 -10.63 6.73 -1.93
N ASP A 35 -11.84 7.07 -1.45
CA ASP A 35 -12.75 6.09 -0.86
C ASP A 35 -13.43 5.32 -1.99
N VAL A 36 -12.71 4.32 -2.50
CA VAL A 36 -13.12 3.48 -3.62
C VAL A 36 -12.91 2.02 -3.27
N GLU A 37 -13.70 1.16 -3.88
CA GLU A 37 -13.52 -0.28 -3.76
C GLU A 37 -12.18 -0.70 -4.39
N VAL A 38 -11.43 -1.53 -3.66
CA VAL A 38 -10.12 -2.03 -4.07
C VAL A 38 -10.19 -3.54 -4.30
N PRO A 39 -9.48 -4.08 -5.30
CA PRO A 39 -9.54 -5.51 -5.60
C PRO A 39 -8.83 -6.32 -4.51
N ASN A 40 -9.40 -7.46 -4.14
CA ASN A 40 -8.77 -8.39 -3.21
C ASN A 40 -7.70 -9.24 -3.95
N LEU A 41 -6.46 -8.75 -3.96
CA LEU A 41 -5.33 -9.38 -4.62
C LEU A 41 -4.46 -10.17 -3.62
N PRO A 42 -3.91 -11.33 -4.01
CA PRO A 42 -3.04 -12.11 -3.13
C PRO A 42 -1.76 -11.35 -2.80
N GLY A 43 -1.36 -11.36 -1.53
CA GLY A 43 -0.15 -10.68 -1.07
C GLY A 43 -0.27 -9.15 -1.04
N VAL A 44 -1.47 -8.57 -1.19
CA VAL A 44 -1.68 -7.12 -1.17
C VAL A 44 -2.47 -6.69 0.07
N GLU A 45 -1.92 -5.75 0.82
CA GLU A 45 -2.59 -5.05 1.92
C GLU A 45 -2.93 -3.62 1.48
N TYR A 46 -4.22 -3.30 1.41
CA TYR A 46 -4.67 -1.95 1.07
C TYR A 46 -4.84 -1.08 2.31
N ILE A 47 -4.34 0.15 2.24
CA ILE A 47 -4.46 1.15 3.29
C ILE A 47 -5.12 2.40 2.72
N PHE A 48 -6.25 2.78 3.30
CA PHE A 48 -6.88 4.06 3.02
C PHE A 48 -6.22 5.18 3.83
N ILE A 49 -5.75 6.22 3.13
CA ILE A 49 -5.14 7.42 3.72
C ILE A 49 -6.06 8.61 3.46
N GLN A 50 -6.72 9.10 4.50
CA GLN A 50 -7.61 10.27 4.35
C GLN A 50 -6.87 11.52 3.86
N PRO A 51 -7.32 12.14 2.75
CA PRO A 51 -6.78 13.42 2.30
C PRO A 51 -7.15 14.52 3.31
N GLY A 52 -6.14 15.23 3.82
CA GLY A 52 -6.29 16.25 4.87
C GLY A 52 -5.36 16.05 6.07
N ILE A 53 -4.80 14.86 6.23
CA ILE A 53 -3.69 14.61 7.14
C ILE A 53 -2.41 15.18 6.51
N ARG A 54 -2.06 16.45 6.81
CA ARG A 54 -0.69 17.01 6.59
C ARG A 54 0.33 16.44 7.58
N ARG A 55 0.16 15.20 8.03
CA ARG A 55 1.04 14.56 9.00
C ARG A 55 1.93 13.60 8.23
N LEU A 56 3.23 13.80 8.35
CA LEU A 56 4.23 12.94 7.76
C LEU A 56 4.01 11.51 8.31
N LEU A 57 3.45 10.62 7.49
CA LEU A 57 3.29 9.22 7.83
C LEU A 57 4.68 8.58 7.79
N ARG A 58 5.33 8.45 8.95
CA ARG A 58 6.59 7.73 9.07
C ARG A 58 6.29 6.24 9.16
N ILE A 59 6.36 5.58 8.02
CA ILE A 59 6.24 4.13 7.93
C ILE A 59 7.60 3.54 8.33
N SER A 60 7.65 2.83 9.45
CA SER A 60 8.85 2.16 9.95
C SER A 60 8.61 0.65 9.98
N TRP A 61 9.51 -0.11 9.37
CA TRP A 61 9.46 -1.57 9.38
C TRP A 61 10.39 -2.13 10.45
N SER A 62 9.92 -3.11 11.22
CA SER A 62 10.77 -3.95 12.07
C SER A 62 10.62 -5.41 11.69
N ASN A 63 11.55 -6.26 12.15
CA ASN A 63 11.46 -7.73 12.00
C ASN A 63 10.22 -8.34 12.67
N ARG A 64 9.42 -7.55 13.41
CA ARG A 64 8.15 -7.97 14.04
C ARG A 64 6.91 -7.49 13.27
N GLY A 65 7.07 -6.86 12.11
CA GLY A 65 5.98 -6.32 11.30
C GLY A 65 5.99 -4.80 11.21
N LEU A 66 4.93 -4.28 10.58
CA LEU A 66 4.73 -2.87 10.29
C LEU A 66 4.45 -2.10 11.58
N LEU A 67 5.27 -1.09 11.89
CA LEU A 67 5.03 -0.20 13.01
C LEU A 67 4.54 1.15 12.50
N TYR A 68 3.26 1.42 12.78
CA TYR A 68 2.63 2.70 12.57
C TYR A 68 2.91 3.61 13.78
N TYR A 69 3.55 4.76 13.55
CA TYR A 69 3.78 5.78 14.58
C TYR A 69 2.96 7.04 14.28
N ARG A 70 2.31 7.59 15.32
CA ARG A 70 1.38 8.75 15.29
C ARG A 70 2.07 10.10 15.39
#